data_AF-A0A5N5GE15-F1
#
_entry.id   AF-A0A5N5GE15-F1
#
_cell.length_a   1.000
_cell.length_b   1.000
_cell.length_c   1.000
_cell.angle_alpha   90.00
_cell.angle_beta   90.00
_cell.angle_gamma   90.00
#
_symmetry.space_group_name_H-M   'P 1'
#
loop_
_entity.id
_entity.type
_entity.pdbx_description
1 polymer ?
#
loop_
_entity_poly.entity_id
_entity_poly.type
_entity_poly.pdbx_seq_one_letter_code
_entity_poly.pdbx_strand_id
1 'polypeptide(L)'
;MAPELVPTNVPKSGFTTPVTMPSRAYVTFLAGNGDYVKGVVGLAKGLRKVKTAYPLVVAVLPDVPEDHRRILESQGCIVFEIKPVYPPENQTQFAMAYYVINYSKLRIWEFVEYEKMIYLDGDIEVYDI
;
A
#
# COMPACT_ATOMS: atom_id res chain seq x y z
N MET A 1 -20.70 27.84 48.92
CA MET A 1 -19.45 28.56 48.58
C MET A 1 -18.64 27.62 47.72
N ALA A 2 -18.47 27.92 46.43
CA ALA A 2 -17.82 27.03 45.47
C ALA A 2 -16.29 27.04 45.70
N PRO A 3 -15.57 25.91 45.52
CA PRO A 3 -14.12 25.92 45.59
C PRO A 3 -13.51 26.50 44.30
N GLU A 4 -12.42 27.25 44.48
CA GLU A 4 -11.65 27.91 43.41
C GLU A 4 -10.95 26.91 42.48
N LEU A 5 -10.87 27.27 41.20
CA LEU A 5 -10.17 26.50 40.16
C LEU A 5 -8.67 26.83 40.19
N VAL A 6 -7.84 25.82 40.41
CA VAL A 6 -6.37 25.92 40.28
C VAL A 6 -6.00 25.92 38.78
N PRO A 7 -5.19 26.86 38.27
CA PRO A 7 -4.76 26.82 36.89
C PRO A 7 -3.66 25.78 36.71
N THR A 8 -3.98 24.65 36.09
CA THR A 8 -3.00 23.65 35.68
C THR A 8 -2.29 24.12 34.41
N ASN A 9 -1.02 24.51 34.54
CA ASN A 9 -0.11 24.70 33.41
C ASN A 9 0.20 23.33 32.79
N VAL A 10 -0.52 22.98 31.72
CA VAL A 10 -0.16 21.84 30.87
C VAL A 10 0.94 22.30 29.90
N PRO A 11 2.10 21.63 29.83
CA PRO A 11 3.10 21.96 28.82
C PRO A 11 2.51 21.67 27.44
N LYS A 12 2.55 22.66 26.54
CA LYS A 12 2.18 22.48 25.14
C LYS A 12 3.12 21.43 24.53
N SER A 13 2.60 20.22 24.33
CA SER A 13 3.25 19.17 23.55
C SER A 13 3.66 19.78 22.21
N GLY A 14 4.97 19.76 21.93
CA GLY A 14 5.51 20.22 20.66
C GLY A 14 4.82 19.49 19.52
N PHE A 15 4.33 20.25 18.54
CA PHE A 15 3.85 19.70 17.29
C PHE A 15 5.03 19.00 16.63
N THR A 16 4.97 17.66 16.58
CA THR A 16 5.84 16.86 15.72
C THR A 16 5.67 17.37 14.30
N THR A 17 6.79 17.72 13.65
CA THR A 17 6.87 18.09 12.24
C THR A 17 6.03 17.10 11.42
N PRO A 18 5.12 17.55 10.54
CA PRO A 18 4.37 16.63 9.71
C PRO A 18 5.37 15.87 8.85
N VAL A 19 5.41 14.55 9.00
CA VAL A 19 6.12 13.67 8.08
C VAL A 19 5.50 13.92 6.72
N THR A 20 6.21 14.64 5.85
CA THR A 20 5.80 14.82 4.46
C THR A 20 5.94 13.47 3.79
N MET A 21 4.84 12.72 3.72
CA MET A 21 4.75 11.53 2.89
C MET A 21 5.13 11.94 1.46
N PRO A 22 5.96 11.15 0.76
CA PRO A 22 6.28 11.44 -0.62
C PRO A 22 4.98 11.55 -1.43
N SER A 23 4.78 12.67 -2.13
CA SER A 23 3.63 12.90 -3.01
C SER A 23 3.54 11.89 -4.17
N ARG A 24 4.58 11.06 -4.36
CA ARG A 24 4.73 10.12 -5.48
C ARG A 24 5.24 8.78 -5.02
N ALA A 25 4.76 7.71 -5.63
CA ALA A 25 5.16 6.34 -5.31
C ALA A 25 5.13 5.44 -6.55
N TYR A 26 5.93 4.38 -6.50
CA TYR A 26 5.64 3.18 -7.28
C TYR A 26 4.58 2.36 -6.54
N VAL A 27 3.72 1.68 -7.26
CA VAL A 27 2.69 0.84 -6.66
C VAL A 27 2.57 -0.49 -7.37
N THR A 28 2.39 -1.54 -6.60
CA THR A 28 2.10 -2.88 -7.09
C THR A 28 0.98 -3.50 -6.26
N PHE A 29 0.48 -4.64 -6.69
CA PHE A 29 -0.64 -5.32 -6.08
C PHE A 29 -0.32 -6.80 -5.83
N LEU A 30 -0.71 -7.30 -4.66
CA LEU A 30 -0.52 -8.69 -4.28
C LEU A 30 -1.82 -9.27 -3.68
N ALA A 31 -2.18 -10.48 -4.12
CA ALA A 31 -3.33 -11.22 -3.63
C ALA A 31 -2.94 -12.69 -3.43
N GLY A 32 -3.65 -13.36 -2.53
CA GLY A 32 -3.49 -14.78 -2.25
C GLY A 32 -2.23 -15.15 -1.48
N ASN A 33 -2.08 -16.46 -1.27
CA ASN A 33 -1.01 -17.08 -0.47
C ASN A 33 0.05 -17.81 -1.32
N GLY A 34 0.06 -17.58 -2.64
CA GLY A 34 0.99 -18.21 -3.56
C GLY A 34 2.34 -17.51 -3.67
N ASP A 35 3.11 -17.91 -4.67
CA ASP A 35 4.50 -17.48 -4.86
C ASP A 35 4.68 -16.07 -5.46
N TYR A 36 3.60 -15.35 -5.78
CA TYR A 36 3.68 -14.01 -6.39
C TYR A 36 4.43 -12.98 -5.52
N VAL A 37 4.50 -13.22 -4.20
CA VAL A 37 5.34 -12.44 -3.28
C VAL A 37 6.82 -12.44 -3.70
N LYS A 38 7.31 -13.53 -4.30
CA LYS A 38 8.71 -13.63 -4.78
C LYS A 38 8.98 -12.62 -5.90
N GLY A 39 8.01 -12.43 -6.79
CA GLY A 39 8.08 -11.42 -7.85
C GLY A 39 8.15 -10.02 -7.25
N VAL A 40 7.24 -9.69 -6.32
CA VAL A 40 7.21 -8.37 -5.67
C VAL A 40 8.50 -8.09 -4.91
N VAL A 41 9.08 -9.10 -4.26
CA VAL A 41 10.40 -9.01 -3.64
C VAL A 41 11.49 -8.74 -4.68
N GLY A 42 11.42 -9.37 -5.85
CA GLY A 42 12.29 -9.09 -7.00
C GLY A 42 12.18 -7.65 -7.48
N LEU A 43 10.97 -7.17 -7.69
CA LEU A 43 10.68 -5.78 -8.04
C LEU A 43 11.26 -4.78 -7.02
N ALA A 44 11.00 -5.02 -5.72
CA ALA A 44 11.53 -4.18 -4.65
C ALA A 44 13.06 -4.14 -4.63
N LYS A 45 13.72 -5.28 -4.86
CA LYS A 45 15.18 -5.37 -5.00
C LYS A 45 15.69 -4.62 -6.22
N GLY A 46 15.00 -4.72 -7.36
CA GLY A 46 15.35 -4.01 -8.60
C GLY A 46 15.28 -2.49 -8.44
N LEU A 47 14.16 -1.97 -7.91
CA LEU A 47 13.98 -0.55 -7.61
C LEU A 47 15.07 -0.02 -6.66
N ARG A 48 15.39 -0.78 -5.61
CA ARG A 48 16.48 -0.43 -4.69
C ARG A 48 17.85 -0.44 -5.36
N LYS A 49 18.12 -1.43 -6.22
CA LYS A 49 19.41 -1.55 -6.94
C LYS A 49 19.66 -0.32 -7.81
N VAL A 50 18.64 0.14 -8.55
CA VAL A 50 18.73 1.35 -9.39
C VAL A 50 18.55 2.65 -8.61
N LYS A 51 18.44 2.58 -7.28
CA LYS A 51 18.32 3.73 -6.36
C LYS A 51 17.16 4.66 -6.73
N THR A 52 15.97 4.09 -6.93
CA THR A 52 14.79 4.90 -7.27
C THR A 52 14.49 5.96 -6.22
N ALA A 53 13.99 7.12 -6.67
CA ALA A 53 13.71 8.27 -5.81
C ALA A 53 12.45 8.12 -4.93
N TYR A 54 11.56 7.19 -5.26
CA TYR A 54 10.24 7.03 -4.63
C TYR A 54 10.07 5.64 -4.03
N PRO A 55 9.26 5.50 -2.96
CA PRO A 55 9.01 4.20 -2.32
C PRO A 55 8.15 3.29 -3.20
N LEU A 56 8.15 1.99 -2.86
CA LEU A 56 7.20 1.02 -3.38
C LEU A 56 6.08 0.78 -2.36
N VAL A 57 4.85 1.11 -2.76
CA VAL A 57 3.63 0.77 -2.05
C VAL A 57 3.10 -0.56 -2.59
N VAL A 58 2.75 -1.49 -1.71
CA VAL A 58 2.16 -2.78 -2.07
C VAL A 58 0.74 -2.83 -1.56
N ALA A 59 -0.23 -2.70 -2.46
CA ALA A 59 -1.64 -2.91 -2.14
C ALA A 59 -1.88 -4.42 -1.97
N VAL A 60 -2.31 -4.85 -0.78
CA VAL A 60 -2.55 -6.27 -0.46
C VAL A 60 -4.02 -6.56 -0.20
N LEU A 61 -4.50 -7.70 -0.67
CA LEU A 61 -5.80 -8.22 -0.23
C LEU A 61 -5.70 -8.90 1.16
N PRO A 62 -6.83 -9.03 1.90
CA PRO A 62 -6.85 -9.67 3.21
C PRO A 62 -6.38 -11.13 3.21
N ASP A 63 -6.43 -11.80 2.06
CA ASP A 63 -6.00 -13.19 1.88
C ASP A 63 -4.47 -13.35 1.75
N VAL A 64 -3.71 -12.26 1.66
CA VAL A 64 -2.26 -12.27 1.70
C VAL A 64 -1.78 -12.59 3.13
N PRO A 65 -1.05 -13.70 3.33
CA PRO A 65 -0.55 -14.11 4.63
C PRO A 65 0.33 -13.07 5.32
N GLU A 66 0.29 -13.06 6.65
CA GLU A 66 1.04 -12.11 7.48
C GLU A 66 2.57 -12.24 7.32
N ASP A 67 3.07 -13.46 7.12
CA ASP A 67 4.50 -13.69 6.83
C ASP A 67 4.91 -13.08 5.48
N HIS A 68 4.06 -13.15 4.46
CA HIS A 68 4.30 -12.45 3.18
C HIS A 68 4.37 -10.93 3.38
N ARG A 69 3.47 -10.36 4.19
CA ARG A 69 3.46 -8.92 4.51
C ARG A 69 4.75 -8.49 5.20
N ARG A 70 5.18 -9.25 6.22
CA ARG A 70 6.45 -9.00 6.93
C ARG A 70 7.67 -9.11 6.01
N ILE A 71 7.66 -10.05 5.06
CA ILE A 71 8.71 -10.16 4.05
C ILE A 71 8.77 -8.86 3.23
N LEU A 72 7.63 -8.35 2.75
CA LEU A 72 7.58 -7.10 1.98
C LEU A 72 8.05 -5.90 2.79
N GLU A 73 7.58 -5.74 4.03
CA GLU A 73 8.03 -4.68 4.93
C GLU A 73 9.55 -4.75 5.18
N SER A 74 10.11 -5.96 5.36
CA SER A 74 11.56 -6.16 5.50
C SER A 74 12.36 -5.76 4.26
N GLN A 75 11.73 -5.72 3.08
CA GLN A 75 12.34 -5.19 1.85
C GLN A 75 12.23 -3.65 1.73
N GLY A 76 11.60 -2.98 2.69
CA GLY A 76 11.35 -1.54 2.69
C GLY A 76 10.10 -1.13 1.92
N CYS A 77 9.20 -2.08 1.61
CA CYS A 77 7.91 -1.76 1.01
C CYS A 77 6.94 -1.17 2.04
N ILE A 78 6.08 -0.26 1.60
CA ILE A 78 4.92 0.20 2.37
C ILE A 78 3.76 -0.74 2.05
N VAL A 79 3.34 -1.56 3.00
CA VAL A 79 2.22 -2.49 2.81
C VAL A 79 0.91 -1.80 3.18
N PHE A 80 -0.05 -1.79 2.26
CA PHE A 80 -1.36 -1.18 2.48
C PHE A 80 -2.46 -2.18 2.15
N GLU A 81 -3.27 -2.55 3.14
CA GLU A 81 -4.39 -3.47 2.93
C GLU A 81 -5.57 -2.75 2.26
N ILE A 82 -6.12 -3.37 1.21
CA ILE A 82 -7.29 -2.88 0.48
C ILE A 82 -8.44 -3.88 0.53
N LYS A 83 -9.67 -3.37 0.39
CA LYS A 83 -10.87 -4.20 0.35
C LYS A 83 -11.08 -4.79 -1.04
N PRO A 84 -11.39 -6.11 -1.16
CA PRO A 84 -11.74 -6.71 -2.43
C PRO A 84 -12.91 -5.99 -3.13
N VAL A 85 -12.91 -6.01 -4.46
CA VAL A 85 -14.02 -5.51 -5.30
C VAL A 85 -14.76 -6.70 -5.90
N TYR A 86 -15.96 -6.95 -5.41
CA TYR A 86 -16.85 -7.97 -5.96
C TYR A 86 -17.79 -7.36 -7.01
N PRO A 87 -18.06 -8.07 -8.11
CA PRO A 87 -19.09 -7.63 -9.05
C PRO A 87 -20.48 -7.69 -8.41
N PRO A 88 -21.45 -6.86 -8.86
CA PRO A 88 -22.84 -6.96 -8.42
C PRO A 88 -23.44 -8.34 -8.79
N GLU A 89 -24.31 -8.86 -7.93
CA GLU A 89 -24.89 -10.22 -8.08
C GLU A 89 -25.59 -10.45 -9.43
N ASN A 90 -26.18 -9.41 -10.02
CA ASN A 90 -27.05 -9.51 -11.21
C ASN A 90 -26.39 -9.05 -12.53
N GLN A 91 -25.07 -8.84 -12.58
CA GLN A 91 -24.36 -8.33 -13.78
C GLN A 91 -23.31 -9.32 -14.31
N THR A 92 -23.71 -10.55 -14.61
CA THR A 92 -22.78 -11.62 -14.98
C THR A 92 -22.33 -11.66 -16.44
N GLN A 93 -22.91 -10.85 -17.34
CA GLN A 93 -22.51 -10.88 -18.77
C GLN A 93 -21.07 -10.41 -19.00
N PHE A 94 -20.62 -9.41 -18.24
CA PHE A 94 -19.27 -8.83 -18.36
C PHE A 94 -18.56 -8.66 -17.00
N ALA A 95 -19.28 -8.81 -15.87
CA ALA A 95 -18.71 -8.72 -14.53
C ALA A 95 -18.74 -10.09 -13.85
N MET A 96 -17.67 -10.88 -14.03
CA MET A 96 -17.59 -12.25 -13.53
C MET A 96 -16.89 -12.32 -12.18
N ALA A 97 -17.43 -13.12 -11.25
CA ALA A 97 -16.89 -13.23 -9.87
C ALA A 97 -15.41 -13.66 -9.81
N TYR A 98 -14.95 -14.49 -10.75
CA TYR A 98 -13.56 -14.95 -10.78
C TYR A 98 -12.54 -13.84 -11.14
N TYR A 99 -13.00 -12.69 -11.63
CA TYR A 99 -12.16 -11.52 -11.87
C TYR A 99 -12.02 -10.59 -10.65
N VAL A 100 -12.43 -11.02 -9.45
CA VAL A 100 -12.31 -10.25 -8.20
C VAL A 100 -10.90 -9.66 -7.99
N ILE A 101 -9.85 -10.41 -8.33
CA ILE A 101 -8.45 -9.97 -8.24
C ILE A 101 -8.21 -8.77 -9.18
N ASN A 102 -8.68 -8.86 -10.42
CA ASN A 102 -8.54 -7.80 -11.43
C ASN A 102 -9.30 -6.53 -11.05
N TYR A 103 -10.52 -6.68 -10.54
CA TYR A 103 -11.32 -5.54 -10.07
C TYR A 103 -10.69 -4.89 -8.84
N SER A 104 -10.14 -5.70 -7.94
CA SER A 104 -9.51 -5.19 -6.71
C SER A 104 -8.25 -4.38 -6.99
N LYS A 105 -7.51 -4.67 -8.07
CA LYS A 105 -6.39 -3.84 -8.54
C LYS A 105 -6.81 -2.38 -8.78
N LEU A 106 -8.09 -2.11 -9.11
CA LEU A 106 -8.60 -0.76 -9.31
C LEU A 106 -8.69 0.05 -8.00
N ARG A 107 -8.60 -0.57 -6.81
CA ARG A 107 -8.57 0.16 -5.52
C ARG A 107 -7.35 1.06 -5.38
N ILE A 108 -6.32 0.86 -6.19
CA ILE A 108 -5.14 1.73 -6.22
C ILE A 108 -5.50 3.18 -6.56
N TRP A 109 -6.58 3.41 -7.32
CA TRP A 109 -7.08 4.77 -7.59
C TRP A 109 -7.62 5.49 -6.34
N GLU A 110 -7.86 4.78 -5.24
CA GLU A 110 -8.30 5.37 -3.97
C GLU A 110 -7.15 5.91 -3.13
N PHE A 111 -5.89 5.71 -3.55
CA PHE A 111 -4.71 6.21 -2.84
C PHE A 111 -4.48 7.71 -3.14
N VAL A 112 -5.48 8.51 -2.77
CA VAL A 112 -5.60 9.95 -3.04
C VAL A 112 -4.59 10.81 -2.28
N GLU A 113 -3.84 10.22 -1.35
CA GLU A 113 -2.71 10.86 -0.68
C GLU A 113 -1.50 11.04 -1.60
N TYR A 114 -1.44 10.35 -2.74
CA TYR A 114 -0.39 10.51 -3.75
C TYR A 114 -0.90 11.34 -4.95
N GLU A 115 -0.13 12.35 -5.35
CA GLU A 115 -0.38 13.15 -6.55
C GLU A 115 -0.13 12.34 -7.83
N LYS A 116 0.82 11.40 -7.80
CA LYS A 116 1.15 10.55 -8.96
C LYS A 116 1.69 9.20 -8.51
N MET A 117 1.16 8.14 -9.11
CA MET A 117 1.67 6.78 -8.93
C MET A 117 2.07 6.17 -10.27
N ILE A 118 3.11 5.32 -10.24
CA ILE A 118 3.46 4.45 -11.38
C ILE A 118 3.15 3.01 -10.96
N TYR A 119 2.16 2.42 -11.61
CA TYR A 119 1.83 1.02 -11.39
C TYR A 119 2.86 0.13 -12.09
N LEU A 120 3.38 -0.86 -11.37
CA LEU A 120 4.26 -1.92 -11.88
C LEU A 120 3.66 -3.26 -11.43
N ASP A 121 3.44 -4.19 -12.37
CA ASP A 121 3.00 -5.54 -11.99
C ASP A 121 4.06 -6.24 -11.14
N GLY A 122 3.62 -7.14 -10.26
CA GLY A 122 4.49 -7.82 -9.30
C GLY A 122 5.53 -8.74 -9.95
N ASP A 123 5.46 -8.96 -11.26
CA ASP A 123 6.38 -9.76 -12.06
C ASP A 123 7.28 -8.90 -12.98
N ILE A 124 7.33 -7.58 -12.75
CA ILE A 124 8.26 -6.67 -13.44
C ILE A 124 9.63 -6.67 -12.76
N GLU A 125 10.68 -6.72 -13.57
CA GLU A 125 12.05 -6.47 -13.15
C GLU A 125 12.51 -5.08 -13.58
N VAL A 126 13.19 -4.37 -12.66
CA VAL A 126 13.80 -3.06 -12.92
C VAL A 126 15.31 -3.18 -12.75
N TYR A 127 16.07 -2.76 -13.76
CA TYR A 127 17.52 -2.83 -13.79
C TYR A 127 18.12 -1.62 -14.52
N ASP A 128 19.39 -1.33 -14.26
CA ASP A 128 20.24 -0.43 -15.03
C ASP A 128 21.18 -1.23 -15.95
N ILE A 129 21.64 -0.58 -17.02
CA ILE A 129 22.55 -1.15 -18.04
C ILE A 129 23.99 -0.77 -17.71
#